data_AF-A0A7K6F527-F1
#
_entry.id   AF-A0A7K6F527-F1
#
_cell.length_a   1.000
_cell.length_b   1.000
_cell.length_c   1.000
_cell.angle_alpha   90.00
_cell.angle_beta   90.00
_cell.angle_gamma   90.00
#
_symmetry.space_group_name_H-M   'P 1'
#
loop_
_entity.id
_entity.type
_entity.pdbx_description
1 polymer ?
#
loop_
_entity_poly.entity_id
_entity_poly.type
_entity_poly.pdbx_seq_one_letter_code
_entity_poly.pdbx_strand_id
1 'polypeptide(L)'
;TGDWGEPSITLRPPNEATASTPVQYWQHHPEKLIFQSCDYKAFYLGSMLVKELRGTESTQDACAKMRKSTEQMKKVPTIVLSVSYKGVKFIDATNKNIIAEHEIRNISCAAQDPEDLSTFAYITKDLKTNHHYCHVFTAFDV
;
A
#
# COMPACT_ATOMS: atom_id res chain seq x y z
N THR A 1 -11.39 35.10 -22.89
CA THR A 1 -9.94 34.90 -22.92
C THR A 1 -9.48 34.45 -21.55
N GLY A 2 -9.08 33.19 -21.43
CA GLY A 2 -8.65 32.60 -20.15
C GLY A 2 -8.96 31.10 -20.08
N ASP A 3 -8.57 30.34 -21.11
CA ASP A 3 -8.48 28.89 -21.03
C ASP A 3 -7.21 28.58 -20.24
N TRP A 4 -7.32 28.46 -18.92
CA TRP A 4 -6.25 27.94 -18.09
C TRP A 4 -6.24 26.43 -18.27
N GLY A 5 -5.68 25.98 -19.39
CA GLY A 5 -5.43 24.57 -19.63
C GLY A 5 -4.68 23.98 -18.44
N GLU A 6 -5.33 23.08 -17.71
CA GLU A 6 -4.68 22.30 -16.67
C GLU A 6 -3.41 21.68 -17.28
N PRO A 7 -2.27 21.72 -16.57
CA PRO A 7 -1.04 21.17 -17.11
C PRO A 7 -1.26 19.68 -17.39
N SER A 8 -1.29 19.30 -18.67
CA SER A 8 -1.45 17.90 -19.04
C SER A 8 -0.17 17.16 -18.63
N ILE A 9 -0.24 16.36 -17.58
CA ILE A 9 0.89 15.57 -17.12
C ILE A 9 1.04 14.39 -18.07
N THR A 10 2.11 14.36 -18.86
CA THR A 10 2.44 13.20 -19.70
C THR A 10 2.97 12.07 -18.82
N LEU A 11 2.11 11.11 -18.51
CA LEU A 11 2.44 9.93 -17.72
C LEU A 11 2.74 8.72 -18.60
N ARG A 12 3.66 7.87 -18.14
CA ARG A 12 3.90 6.57 -18.79
C ARG A 12 2.64 5.70 -18.68
N PRO A 13 2.26 4.97 -19.74
CA PRO A 13 1.17 4.01 -19.69
C PRO A 13 1.35 2.97 -18.56
N PRO A 14 0.29 2.61 -17.82
CA PRO A 14 0.46 1.74 -16.67
C PRO A 14 0.90 0.30 -16.98
N ASN A 15 0.61 -0.19 -18.18
CA ASN A 15 1.11 -1.48 -18.69
C ASN A 15 2.63 -1.50 -18.93
N GLU A 16 3.28 -0.33 -18.93
CA GLU A 16 4.74 -0.19 -18.99
C GLU A 16 5.36 0.10 -17.61
N ALA A 17 4.54 0.15 -16.54
CA ALA A 17 4.99 0.40 -15.18
C ALA A 17 5.39 -0.87 -14.42
N THR A 18 4.90 -2.05 -14.83
CA THR A 18 5.17 -3.34 -14.17
C THR A 18 5.54 -4.43 -15.19
N ALA A 19 6.57 -5.22 -14.89
CA ALA A 19 7.04 -6.32 -15.75
C ALA A 19 6.21 -7.61 -15.61
N SER A 20 5.41 -7.72 -14.54
CA SER A 20 4.63 -8.91 -14.20
C SER A 20 3.14 -8.59 -14.23
N THR A 21 2.44 -9.26 -15.13
CA THR A 21 0.98 -9.22 -15.37
C THR A 21 0.47 -7.88 -15.93
N PRO A 22 -0.08 -7.83 -17.16
CA PRO A 22 -0.63 -6.60 -17.70
C PRO A 22 -1.86 -6.19 -16.87
N VAL A 23 -1.79 -5.01 -16.25
CA VAL A 23 -2.97 -4.41 -15.61
C VAL A 23 -3.98 -4.09 -16.73
N GLN A 24 -5.13 -4.78 -16.73
CA GLN A 24 -6.12 -4.60 -17.79
C GLN A 24 -6.81 -3.23 -17.70
N TYR A 25 -7.00 -2.70 -16.49
CA TYR A 25 -7.50 -1.34 -16.25
C TYR A 25 -7.22 -0.90 -14.79
N TRP A 26 -6.91 0.39 -14.61
CA TRP A 26 -6.84 1.00 -13.27
C TRP A 26 -8.21 1.57 -12.90
N GLN A 27 -8.62 1.40 -11.65
CA GLN A 27 -9.89 1.95 -11.14
C GLN A 27 -9.91 3.49 -11.13
N HIS A 28 -8.74 4.13 -11.08
CA HIS A 28 -8.61 5.57 -10.97
C HIS A 28 -7.65 6.12 -12.02
N HIS A 29 -7.96 7.33 -12.50
CA HIS A 29 -7.04 8.13 -13.29
C HIS A 29 -5.82 8.52 -12.44
N PRO A 30 -4.60 8.52 -13.00
CA PRO A 30 -3.39 8.86 -12.26
C PRO A 30 -3.41 10.24 -11.60
N GLU A 31 -4.10 11.21 -12.20
CA GLU A 31 -4.29 12.57 -11.70
C GLU A 31 -4.91 12.57 -10.30
N LYS A 32 -5.75 11.58 -9.98
CA LYS A 32 -6.33 11.43 -8.64
C LYS A 32 -5.24 11.17 -7.59
N LEU A 33 -4.21 10.40 -7.90
CA LEU A 33 -3.09 10.18 -6.99
C LEU A 33 -2.21 11.44 -6.86
N ILE A 34 -2.11 12.25 -7.91
CA ILE A 34 -1.25 13.45 -7.95
C ILE A 34 -1.91 14.63 -7.22
N PHE A 35 -3.21 14.86 -7.46
CA PHE A 35 -3.91 16.03 -6.95
C PHE A 35 -4.80 15.71 -5.73
N GLN A 36 -5.09 14.44 -5.45
CA GLN A 36 -5.98 14.00 -4.37
C GLN A 36 -5.42 12.73 -3.67
N SER A 37 -6.31 11.84 -3.23
CA SER A 37 -5.98 10.51 -2.71
C SER A 37 -6.99 9.46 -3.20
N CYS A 38 -6.53 8.22 -3.25
CA CYS A 38 -7.36 7.02 -3.42
C CYS A 38 -7.49 6.33 -2.06
N ASP A 39 -8.71 6.22 -1.57
CA ASP A 39 -8.99 5.70 -0.23
C ASP A 39 -9.61 4.31 -0.33
N TYR A 40 -8.98 3.34 0.32
CA TYR A 40 -9.43 1.94 0.34
C TYR A 40 -9.61 1.48 1.77
N LYS A 41 -10.73 0.82 2.07
CA LYS A 41 -10.85 0.10 3.34
C LYS A 41 -9.97 -1.14 3.29
N ALA A 42 -9.29 -1.46 4.39
CA ALA A 42 -8.52 -2.68 4.55
C ALA A 42 -8.47 -3.09 6.03
N PHE A 43 -8.18 -4.35 6.30
CA PHE A 43 -7.76 -4.81 7.62
C PHE A 43 -6.26 -4.65 7.75
N TYR A 44 -5.79 -4.07 8.85
CA TYR A 44 -4.36 -3.97 9.15
C TYR A 44 -3.93 -5.14 10.03
N LEU A 45 -3.18 -6.09 9.45
CA LEU A 45 -2.74 -7.29 10.16
C LEU A 45 -1.56 -7.02 11.09
N GLY A 46 -0.76 -6.00 10.77
CA GLY A 46 0.36 -5.55 11.59
C GLY A 46 1.63 -5.26 10.78
N SER A 47 2.74 -5.10 11.49
CA SER A 47 4.06 -4.86 10.90
C SER A 47 5.13 -5.81 11.43
N MET A 48 6.09 -6.17 10.59
CA MET A 48 7.23 -7.01 10.95
C MET A 48 8.56 -6.33 10.63
N LEU A 49 9.51 -6.43 11.54
CA LEU A 49 10.89 -6.03 11.27
C LEU A 49 11.52 -6.96 10.23
N VAL A 50 12.00 -6.39 9.13
CA VAL A 50 12.72 -7.09 8.07
C VAL A 50 14.21 -6.99 8.36
N LYS A 51 14.81 -8.11 8.79
CA LYS A 51 16.25 -8.17 9.09
C LYS A 51 17.12 -8.08 7.84
N GLU A 52 16.68 -8.73 6.78
CA GLU A 52 17.36 -8.77 5.49
C GLU A 52 16.34 -8.57 4.37
N LEU A 53 16.58 -7.55 3.54
CA LEU A 53 15.68 -7.16 2.46
C LEU A 53 15.99 -7.97 1.19
N ARG A 54 15.07 -8.87 0.83
CA ARG A 54 15.18 -9.80 -0.30
C ARG A 54 14.10 -9.50 -1.37
N GLY A 55 13.89 -8.22 -1.65
CA GLY A 55 12.86 -7.78 -2.59
C GLY A 55 11.45 -8.17 -2.14
N THR A 56 10.61 -8.60 -3.08
CA THR A 56 9.22 -9.00 -2.81
C THR A 56 9.11 -10.30 -2.00
N GLU A 57 10.15 -11.12 -1.93
CA GLU A 57 10.16 -12.33 -1.09
C GLU A 57 9.98 -11.98 0.39
N SER A 58 10.63 -10.90 0.86
CA SER A 58 10.46 -10.40 2.23
C SER A 58 9.01 -9.99 2.52
N THR A 59 8.32 -9.47 1.52
CA THR A 59 6.91 -9.06 1.62
C THR A 59 6.00 -10.28 1.69
N GLN A 60 6.20 -11.26 0.81
CA GLN A 60 5.43 -12.50 0.77
C GLN A 60 5.60 -13.34 2.04
N ASP A 61 6.83 -13.46 2.56
CA ASP A 61 7.10 -14.14 3.84
C ASP A 61 6.38 -13.46 5.02
N ALA A 62 6.37 -12.11 5.05
CA ALA A 62 5.64 -11.37 6.06
C ALA A 62 4.13 -11.58 5.96
N CYS A 63 3.57 -11.60 4.74
CA CYS A 63 2.16 -11.93 4.52
C CYS A 63 1.83 -13.31 5.10
N ALA A 64 2.57 -14.35 4.70
CA ALA A 64 2.33 -15.72 5.14
C ALA A 64 2.40 -15.88 6.66
N LYS A 65 3.37 -15.21 7.30
CA LYS A 65 3.52 -15.22 8.77
C LYS A 65 2.38 -14.48 9.47
N MET A 66 1.98 -13.32 8.95
CA MET A 66 0.96 -12.50 9.59
C MET A 66 -0.44 -13.07 9.44
N ARG A 67 -0.77 -13.70 8.29
CA ARG A 67 -2.05 -14.41 8.16
C ARG A 67 -2.20 -15.48 9.24
N LYS A 68 -1.20 -16.37 9.36
CA LYS A 68 -1.20 -17.44 10.37
C LYS A 68 -1.30 -16.91 11.80
N SER A 69 -0.64 -15.79 12.11
CA SER A 69 -0.69 -15.21 13.46
C SER A 69 -2.00 -14.48 13.77
N THR A 70 -2.70 -14.00 12.74
CA THR A 70 -3.95 -13.24 12.89
C THR A 70 -5.22 -14.08 12.75
N GLU A 71 -5.15 -15.32 12.24
CA GLU A 71 -6.28 -16.27 12.16
C GLU A 71 -7.03 -16.46 13.48
N GLN A 72 -6.32 -16.43 14.61
CA GLN A 72 -6.90 -16.60 15.94
C GLN A 72 -7.32 -15.29 16.59
N MET A 73 -7.06 -14.14 15.97
CA MET A 73 -7.45 -12.85 16.52
C MET A 73 -8.95 -12.66 16.41
N LYS A 74 -9.60 -12.37 17.55
CA LYS A 74 -11.04 -12.11 17.61
C LYS A 74 -11.46 -10.85 16.85
N LYS A 75 -10.54 -9.89 16.64
CA LYS A 75 -10.82 -8.64 15.93
C LYS A 75 -9.54 -8.05 15.36
N VAL A 76 -9.52 -7.90 14.03
CA VAL A 76 -8.45 -7.18 13.31
C VAL A 76 -8.88 -5.73 13.10
N PRO A 77 -7.99 -4.73 13.32
CA PRO A 77 -8.32 -3.32 13.09
C PRO A 77 -8.71 -3.04 11.63
N THR A 78 -9.82 -2.36 11.43
CA THR A 78 -10.20 -1.81 10.11
C THR A 78 -9.64 -0.42 9.95
N ILE A 79 -8.95 -0.19 8.84
CA ILE A 79 -8.39 1.10 8.47
C ILE A 79 -8.92 1.56 7.11
N VAL A 80 -8.76 2.86 6.85
CA VAL A 80 -8.74 3.42 5.51
C VAL A 80 -7.28 3.66 5.14
N LEU A 81 -6.83 2.97 4.10
CA LEU A 81 -5.56 3.16 3.42
C LEU A 81 -5.73 4.30 2.41
N SER A 82 -5.25 5.49 2.75
CA SER A 82 -5.32 6.65 1.87
C SER A 82 -4.00 6.80 1.11
N VAL A 83 -4.05 6.66 -0.21
CA VAL A 83 -2.87 6.60 -1.10
C VAL A 83 -2.83 7.84 -1.98
N SER A 84 -1.70 8.52 -2.00
CA SER A 84 -1.44 9.68 -2.87
C SER A 84 0.01 9.68 -3.35
N TYR A 85 0.37 10.60 -4.24
CA TYR A 85 1.75 10.78 -4.70
C TYR A 85 2.72 11.13 -3.56
N LYS A 86 2.22 11.71 -2.46
CA LYS A 86 3.04 12.03 -1.28
C LYS A 86 3.40 10.77 -0.51
N GLY A 87 2.50 9.80 -0.48
CA GLY A 87 2.64 8.61 0.34
C GLY A 87 1.31 7.97 0.73
N VAL A 88 1.39 7.14 1.75
CA VAL A 88 0.31 6.29 2.25
C VAL A 88 0.01 6.63 3.71
N LYS A 89 -1.27 6.81 4.03
CA LYS A 89 -1.76 7.02 5.40
C LYS A 89 -2.63 5.86 5.85
N PHE A 90 -2.46 5.46 7.09
CA PHE A 90 -3.38 4.54 7.78
C PHE A 90 -4.29 5.37 8.64
N ILE A 91 -5.59 5.32 8.36
CA ILE A 91 -6.59 6.09 9.11
C ILE A 91 -7.51 5.09 9.79
N ASP A 92 -7.70 5.19 11.10
CA ASP A 92 -8.65 4.33 11.81
C ASP A 92 -10.06 4.52 11.23
N ALA A 93 -10.72 3.44 10.83
CA ALA A 93 -12.00 3.53 10.15
C ALA A 93 -13.14 4.03 11.06
N THR A 94 -12.99 3.90 12.39
CA THR A 94 -13.98 4.27 13.40
C THR A 94 -13.82 5.72 13.83
N ASN A 95 -12.65 6.08 14.37
CA ASN A 95 -12.42 7.39 14.98
C ASN A 95 -11.75 8.41 14.05
N LYS A 96 -11.34 7.98 12.84
CA LYS A 96 -10.71 8.82 11.80
C LYS A 96 -9.33 9.38 12.18
N ASN A 97 -8.69 8.87 13.23
CA ASN A 97 -7.33 9.26 13.59
C ASN A 97 -6.31 8.68 12.62
N ILE A 98 -5.27 9.44 12.32
CA ILE A 98 -4.11 8.95 11.56
C ILE A 98 -3.28 8.06 12.50
N ILE A 99 -3.10 6.81 12.11
CA ILE A 99 -2.32 5.80 12.82
C ILE A 99 -0.85 5.87 12.39
N ALA A 100 -0.61 5.99 11.08
CA ALA A 100 0.72 6.10 10.50
C ALA A 100 0.68 6.84 9.16
N GLU A 101 1.80 7.45 8.80
CA GLU A 101 2.03 8.09 7.50
C GLU A 101 3.42 7.71 6.99
N HIS A 102 3.47 7.27 5.73
CA HIS A 102 4.69 6.82 5.08
C HIS A 102 4.85 7.54 3.76
N GLU A 103 5.95 8.29 3.60
CA GLU A 103 6.27 8.94 2.33
C GLU A 103 6.53 7.90 1.23
N ILE A 104 6.11 8.20 0.00
CA ILE A 104 6.24 7.26 -1.13
C ILE A 104 7.69 6.85 -1.39
N ARG A 105 8.64 7.77 -1.17
CA ARG A 105 10.09 7.54 -1.36
C ARG A 105 10.68 6.50 -0.41
N ASN A 106 10.02 6.25 0.72
CA ASN A 106 10.46 5.31 1.73
C ASN A 106 9.74 3.95 1.60
N ILE A 107 8.84 3.81 0.62
CA ILE A 107 8.09 2.57 0.35
C ILE A 107 8.79 1.77 -0.75
N SER A 108 8.95 0.47 -0.53
CA SER A 108 9.52 -0.47 -1.49
C SER A 108 8.83 -1.83 -1.41
N CYS A 109 9.12 -2.70 -2.38
CA CYS A 109 8.76 -4.12 -2.35
C CYS A 109 7.27 -4.40 -2.13
N ALA A 110 6.37 -3.56 -2.65
CA ALA A 110 4.94 -3.82 -2.59
C ALA A 110 4.59 -5.10 -3.36
N ALA A 111 3.88 -6.02 -2.73
CA ALA A 111 3.49 -7.30 -3.33
C ALA A 111 2.23 -7.85 -2.67
N GLN A 112 1.48 -8.65 -3.43
CA GLN A 112 0.44 -9.52 -2.90
C GLN A 112 1.05 -10.82 -2.39
N ASP A 113 0.33 -11.47 -1.49
CA ASP A 113 0.62 -12.84 -1.13
C ASP A 113 0.22 -13.81 -2.26
N PRO A 114 1.07 -14.77 -2.64
CA PRO A 114 0.78 -15.68 -3.74
C PRO A 114 -0.29 -16.74 -3.39
N GLU A 115 -0.55 -17.01 -2.11
CA GLU A 115 -1.56 -17.99 -1.67
C GLU A 115 -2.91 -17.33 -1.40
N ASP A 116 -2.93 -16.04 -1.10
CA ASP A 116 -4.13 -15.23 -0.85
C ASP A 116 -3.96 -13.82 -1.45
N LEU A 117 -4.49 -13.62 -2.65
CA LEU A 117 -4.39 -12.35 -3.38
C LEU A 117 -5.15 -11.19 -2.70
N SER A 118 -6.03 -11.46 -1.73
CA SER A 118 -6.65 -10.41 -0.92
C SER A 118 -5.67 -9.81 0.10
N THR A 119 -4.63 -10.56 0.46
CA THR A 119 -3.58 -10.12 1.37
C THR A 119 -2.42 -9.50 0.58
N PHE A 120 -1.99 -8.32 1.02
CA PHE A 120 -0.89 -7.59 0.41
C PHE A 120 -0.06 -6.87 1.46
N ALA A 121 1.16 -6.52 1.08
CA ALA A 121 2.05 -5.79 1.95
C ALA A 121 3.01 -4.91 1.17
N TYR A 122 3.64 -3.99 1.88
CA TYR A 122 4.76 -3.21 1.38
C TYR A 122 5.75 -2.94 2.50
N ILE A 123 6.99 -2.65 2.12
CA ILE A 123 8.07 -2.38 3.06
C ILE A 123 8.32 -0.89 3.17
N THR A 124 8.47 -0.38 4.38
CA THR A 124 8.92 0.98 4.66
C THR A 124 10.36 0.96 5.18
N LYS A 125 11.12 2.02 4.90
CA LYS A 125 12.37 2.34 5.59
C LYS A 125 12.13 3.41 6.63
N ASP A 126 12.32 3.09 7.91
CA ASP A 126 12.36 4.09 8.97
C ASP A 126 13.73 4.76 8.99
N LEU A 127 13.78 6.05 8.66
CA LEU A 127 15.02 6.82 8.59
C LEU A 127 15.65 7.07 9.97
N LYS A 128 14.87 7.01 11.06
CA LYS A 128 15.38 7.24 12.42
C LYS A 128 16.15 6.03 12.94
N THR A 129 15.58 4.85 12.75
CA THR A 129 16.17 3.58 13.22
C THR A 129 17.01 2.89 12.17
N ASN A 130 16.93 3.34 10.91
CA ASN A 130 17.51 2.69 9.74
C ASN A 130 17.05 1.22 9.59
N HIS A 131 15.86 0.90 10.09
CA HIS A 131 15.23 -0.41 9.97
C HIS A 131 14.18 -0.44 8.86
N HIS A 132 13.91 -1.66 8.39
CA HIS A 132 12.86 -1.92 7.41
C HIS A 132 11.68 -2.60 8.09
N TYR A 133 10.47 -2.13 7.81
CA TYR A 133 9.23 -2.71 8.34
C TYR A 133 8.32 -3.13 7.21
N CYS A 134 7.90 -4.39 7.19
CA CYS A 134 6.88 -4.87 6.27
C CYS A 134 5.50 -4.70 6.92
N HIS A 135 4.61 -3.94 6.29
CA HIS A 135 3.26 -3.69 6.77
C HIS A 135 2.28 -4.54 5.96
N VAL A 136 1.47 -5.35 6.66
CA VAL A 136 0.59 -6.35 6.05
C VAL A 136 -0.87 -5.96 6.22
N PHE A 137 -1.63 -6.11 5.13
CA PHE A 137 -3.03 -5.76 5.04
C PHE A 137 -3.83 -6.86 4.35
N THR A 138 -5.12 -6.91 4.63
CA THR A 138 -6.09 -7.69 3.84
C THR A 138 -7.12 -6.72 3.27
N ALA A 139 -7.28 -6.71 1.96
CA ALA A 139 -8.31 -5.94 1.28
C ALA A 139 -9.70 -6.47 1.64
N PHE A 140 -10.71 -5.60 1.59
CA PHE A 140 -12.09 -6.07 1.56
C PHE A 140 -12.37 -6.63 0.16
N ASP A 141 -13.13 -7.73 0.06
CA ASP A 141 -13.68 -8.17 -1.22
C ASP A 141 -14.48 -7.02 -1.86
N VAL A 142 -14.26 -6.83 -3.17
CA VAL A 142 -14.92 -5.81 -4.00
C VAL A 142 -16.13 -6.41 -4.70
#